data_AF-A0A380VZK1-F1
#
_entry.id   AF-A0A380VZK1-F1
#
_cell.length_a   1.000
_cell.length_b   1.000
_cell.length_c   1.000
_cell.angle_alpha   90.00
_cell.angle_beta   90.00
_cell.angle_gamma   90.00
#
_symmetry.space_group_name_H-M   'P 1'
#
loop_
_entity.id
_entity.type
_entity.pdbx_description
1 polymer ?
#
loop_
_entity_poly.entity_id
_entity_poly.type
_entity_poly.pdbx_seq_one_letter_code
_entity_poly.pdbx_strand_id
1 'polypeptide(L)'
;MNNFERLLDQYKAESEQNRISDFIGLFGLDRDCFNQLQAHHVLGKDDWKDFGLLDNLIKSADMERVKMQFLAENPATPTDLMMLSFLLEKRIKDEVEKVILAR
;
A
#
# COMPACT_ATOMS: atom_id res chain seq x y z
N MET A 1 -2.28 32.87 -3.15
CA MET A 1 -2.83 31.56 -2.80
C MET A 1 -4.05 31.79 -1.93
N ASN A 2 -5.22 31.47 -2.46
CA ASN A 2 -6.48 31.68 -1.76
C ASN A 2 -6.59 30.71 -0.59
N ASN A 3 -7.17 31.15 0.52
CA ASN A 3 -7.34 30.33 1.74
C ASN A 3 -8.09 29.02 1.45
N PHE A 4 -8.94 29.01 0.41
CA PHE A 4 -9.64 27.84 -0.12
C PHE A 4 -8.72 26.79 -0.76
N GLU A 5 -7.74 27.21 -1.57
CA GLU A 5 -6.78 26.29 -2.20
C GLU A 5 -5.95 25.59 -1.12
N ARG A 6 -5.49 26.34 -0.11
CA ARG A 6 -4.75 25.79 1.03
C ARG A 6 -5.57 24.79 1.86
N LEU A 7 -6.87 25.06 2.06
CA LEU A 7 -7.77 24.15 2.78
C LEU A 7 -8.04 22.88 1.96
N LEU A 8 -8.21 23.00 0.65
CA LEU A 8 -8.35 21.85 -0.25
C LEU A 8 -7.09 20.98 -0.24
N ASP A 9 -5.90 21.60 -0.28
CA ASP A 9 -4.63 20.88 -0.24
C ASP A 9 -4.44 20.16 1.10
N GLN A 10 -4.77 20.80 2.22
CA GLN A 10 -4.78 20.15 3.54
C GLN A 10 -5.74 18.96 3.59
N TYR A 11 -6.98 19.13 3.11
CA TYR A 11 -7.97 18.06 3.11
C TYR A 11 -7.54 16.86 2.26
N LYS A 12 -6.94 17.12 1.08
CA LYS A 12 -6.39 16.06 0.23
C LYS A 12 -5.26 15.32 0.93
N ALA A 13 -4.34 16.04 1.57
CA ALA A 13 -3.22 15.45 2.29
C ALA A 13 -3.69 14.60 3.49
N GLU A 14 -4.67 15.07 4.26
CA GLU A 14 -5.25 14.32 5.38
C GLU A 14 -5.98 13.05 4.90
N SER A 15 -6.76 13.15 3.82
CA SER A 15 -7.44 12.01 3.20
C SER A 15 -6.46 10.96 2.70
N GLU A 16 -5.37 11.38 2.06
CA GLU A 16 -4.28 10.50 1.62
C GLU A 16 -3.64 9.78 2.81
N GLN A 17 -3.30 10.51 3.87
CA GLN A 17 -2.67 9.93 5.06
C GLN A 17 -3.57 8.93 5.78
N ASN A 18 -4.87 9.22 5.89
CA ASN A 18 -5.84 8.29 6.49
C ASN A 18 -5.91 7.01 5.68
N ARG A 19 -6.03 7.12 4.35
CA ARG A 19 -6.08 5.97 3.45
C ARG A 19 -4.82 5.09 3.53
N ILE A 20 -3.64 5.71 3.56
CA ILE A 20 -2.36 4.99 3.73
C ILE A 20 -2.33 4.30 5.10
N SER A 21 -2.76 4.99 6.16
CA SER A 21 -2.80 4.43 7.51
C SER A 21 -3.73 3.22 7.62
N ASP A 22 -4.92 3.31 7.02
CA ASP A 22 -5.89 2.23 7.00
C ASP A 22 -5.35 1.03 6.22
N PHE A 23 -4.74 1.26 5.06
CA PHE A 23 -4.13 0.20 4.25
C PHE A 23 -3.00 -0.53 4.99
N ILE A 24 -2.10 0.23 5.61
CA ILE A 24 -1.01 -0.31 6.43
C ILE A 24 -1.58 -1.16 7.58
N GLY A 25 -2.60 -0.65 8.28
CA GLY A 25 -3.23 -1.35 9.39
C GLY A 25 -3.96 -2.63 8.98
N LEU A 26 -4.57 -2.63 7.80
CA LEU A 26 -5.34 -3.74 7.24
C LEU A 26 -4.48 -4.99 7.04
N PHE A 27 -3.28 -4.81 6.50
CA PHE A 27 -2.34 -5.91 6.20
C PHE A 27 -1.20 -6.04 7.22
N GLY A 28 -1.17 -5.17 8.24
CA GLY A 28 -0.09 -5.15 9.24
C GLY A 28 1.27 -4.85 8.62
N LEU A 29 1.32 -3.91 7.68
CA LEU A 29 2.56 -3.53 7.00
C LEU A 29 3.43 -2.64 7.88
N ASP A 30 4.74 -2.64 7.63
CA ASP A 30 5.63 -1.65 8.21
C ASP A 30 5.48 -0.29 7.48
N ARG A 31 5.18 0.76 8.26
CA ARG A 31 4.93 2.10 7.73
C ARG A 31 6.18 2.72 7.09
N ASP A 32 7.35 2.50 7.66
CA ASP A 32 8.58 3.08 7.15
C ASP A 32 8.98 2.42 5.82
N CYS A 33 8.82 1.10 5.70
CA CYS A 33 8.97 0.37 4.45
C CYS A 33 7.99 0.86 3.38
N PHE A 34 6.72 1.11 3.75
CA PHE A 34 5.72 1.64 2.80
C PHE A 34 6.10 3.05 2.31
N ASN A 35 6.50 3.93 3.23
CA ASN A 35 6.91 5.29 2.89
C ASN A 35 8.15 5.31 1.98
N GLN A 36 9.11 4.42 2.23
CA GLN A 36 10.28 4.25 1.35
C GLN A 36 9.86 3.77 -0.03
N LEU A 37 9.01 2.74 -0.12
CA LEU A 37 8.50 2.23 -1.39
C LEU A 37 7.79 3.35 -2.18
N GLN A 38 6.94 4.13 -1.52
CA GLN A 38 6.20 5.22 -2.15
C GLN A 38 7.12 6.36 -2.61
N ALA A 39 8.12 6.75 -1.82
CA ALA A 39 9.04 7.83 -2.16
C ALA A 39 9.95 7.49 -3.35
N HIS A 40 10.23 6.21 -3.56
CA HIS A 40 11.09 5.72 -4.64
C HIS A 40 10.33 5.33 -5.90
N HIS A 41 9.00 5.19 -5.85
CA HIS A 41 8.22 4.80 -7.02
C HIS A 41 8.09 5.93 -8.04
N VAL A 42 8.43 5.62 -9.30
CA VAL A 42 8.13 6.43 -10.47
C VAL A 42 6.92 5.83 -11.20
N LEU A 43 5.86 6.63 -11.32
CA LEU A 43 4.62 6.23 -11.97
C LEU A 43 4.86 5.60 -13.35
N GLY A 44 4.33 4.40 -13.55
CA GLY A 44 4.44 3.65 -14.81
C GLY A 44 5.77 2.93 -15.01
N LYS A 45 6.67 2.90 -14.02
CA LYS A 45 7.87 2.04 -14.00
C LYS A 45 7.73 0.97 -12.91
N ASP A 46 8.10 -0.28 -13.23
CA ASP A 46 8.22 -1.36 -12.23
C ASP A 46 9.58 -1.25 -11.52
N ASP A 47 9.88 -0.08 -10.96
CA ASP A 47 11.12 0.24 -10.23
C ASP A 47 11.10 -0.29 -8.78
N TRP A 48 9.99 -0.88 -8.36
CA TRP A 48 9.81 -1.52 -7.05
C TRP A 48 10.75 -2.70 -6.78
N LYS A 49 11.30 -3.30 -7.84
CA LYS A 49 12.31 -4.37 -7.74
C LYS A 49 13.69 -3.82 -7.45
N ASP A 50 13.96 -2.56 -7.82
CA ASP A 50 15.23 -1.93 -7.53
C ASP A 50 15.29 -1.70 -6.00
N PHE A 51 16.40 -2.14 -5.39
CA PHE A 51 16.65 -2.11 -3.93
C PHE A 51 15.81 -3.05 -3.05
N GLY A 52 14.92 -3.89 -3.62
CA GLY A 52 14.14 -4.87 -2.85
C GLY A 52 13.13 -4.26 -1.88
N LEU A 53 12.72 -3.00 -2.09
CA LEU A 53 11.81 -2.28 -1.20
C LEU A 53 10.44 -2.98 -1.09
N LEU A 54 9.93 -3.47 -2.21
CA LEU A 54 8.66 -4.20 -2.24
C LEU A 54 8.74 -5.54 -1.50
N ASP A 55 9.83 -6.29 -1.71
CA ASP A 55 10.06 -7.56 -1.00
C ASP A 55 10.19 -7.34 0.51
N ASN A 56 10.85 -6.25 0.94
CA ASN A 56 10.98 -5.90 2.34
C ASN A 56 9.63 -5.55 2.96
N LEU A 57 8.79 -4.78 2.25
CA LEU A 57 7.44 -4.46 2.69
C LEU A 57 6.57 -5.72 2.81
N ILE A 58 6.60 -6.62 1.82
CA ILE A 58 5.86 -7.89 1.89
C ILE A 58 6.32 -8.74 3.07
N LYS A 59 7.63 -8.82 3.32
CA LYS A 59 8.19 -9.55 4.48
C LYS A 59 7.80 -8.94 5.82
N SER A 60 7.45 -7.66 5.86
CA SER A 60 6.99 -6.99 7.08
C SER A 60 5.54 -7.29 7.43
N ALA A 61 4.77 -7.83 6.48
CA ALA A 61 3.33 -8.01 6.64
C ALA A 61 2.96 -9.07 7.69
N ASP A 62 1.86 -8.82 8.39
CA ASP A 62 1.22 -9.81 9.26
C ASP A 62 0.42 -10.80 8.38
N MET A 63 1.03 -11.95 8.08
CA MET A 63 0.45 -12.92 7.15
C MET A 63 -0.87 -13.53 7.63
N GLU A 64 -1.15 -13.53 8.94
CA GLU A 64 -2.47 -13.95 9.44
C GLU A 64 -3.53 -12.90 9.12
N ARG A 65 -3.23 -11.60 9.28
CA ARG A 65 -4.13 -10.53 8.83
C ARG A 65 -4.36 -10.55 7.33
N VAL A 66 -3.28 -10.72 6.55
CA VAL A 66 -3.35 -10.82 5.09
C VAL A 66 -4.29 -11.94 4.67
N LYS A 67 -4.12 -13.13 5.27
CA LYS A 67 -5.00 -14.27 5.04
C LYS A 67 -6.45 -13.98 5.43
N MET A 68 -6.69 -13.45 6.63
CA MET A 68 -8.05 -13.11 7.09
C MET A 68 -8.72 -12.11 6.15
N GLN A 69 -7.99 -11.09 5.70
CA GLN A 69 -8.51 -10.06 4.80
C GLN A 69 -8.90 -10.65 3.45
N PHE A 70 -8.02 -11.44 2.82
CA PHE A 70 -8.34 -12.03 1.53
C PHE A 70 -9.45 -13.09 1.60
N LEU A 71 -9.53 -13.87 2.70
CA LEU A 71 -10.64 -14.80 2.91
C LEU A 71 -11.97 -14.08 3.17
N ALA A 72 -11.95 -12.93 3.84
CA ALA A 72 -13.15 -12.11 4.05
C ALA A 72 -13.67 -11.52 2.73
N GLU A 73 -12.78 -11.12 1.83
CA GLU A 73 -13.13 -10.61 0.49
C GLU A 73 -13.57 -11.73 -0.46
N ASN A 74 -12.88 -12.88 -0.40
CA ASN A 74 -13.17 -14.05 -1.22
C ASN A 74 -12.83 -15.34 -0.44
N PRO A 75 -13.85 -16.09 0.02
CA PRO A 75 -13.65 -17.34 0.76
C PRO A 75 -12.89 -18.44 -0.01
N ALA A 76 -12.80 -18.33 -1.34
CA ALA A 76 -12.05 -19.26 -2.19
C ALA A 76 -10.57 -18.87 -2.38
N THR A 77 -10.09 -17.83 -1.70
CA THR A 77 -8.69 -17.39 -1.79
C THR A 77 -7.74 -18.51 -1.34
N PRO A 78 -6.69 -18.83 -2.12
CA PRO A 78 -5.61 -19.70 -1.68
C PRO A 78 -4.98 -19.21 -0.37
N THR A 79 -4.65 -20.14 0.52
CA THR A 79 -4.09 -19.83 1.85
C THR A 79 -2.62 -20.21 1.99
N ASP A 80 -2.00 -20.72 0.92
CA ASP A 80 -0.57 -20.94 0.92
C ASP A 80 0.19 -19.60 0.91
N LEU A 81 1.33 -19.59 1.58
CA LEU A 81 2.10 -18.37 1.83
C LEU A 81 2.60 -17.72 0.54
N MET A 82 2.93 -18.51 -0.48
CA MET A 82 3.43 -17.98 -1.75
C MET A 82 2.33 -17.21 -2.48
N MET A 83 1.11 -17.75 -2.57
CA MET A 83 0.00 -17.06 -3.21
C MET A 83 -0.47 -15.84 -2.42
N LEU A 84 -0.52 -15.93 -1.09
CA LEU A 84 -0.83 -14.76 -0.26
C LEU A 84 0.17 -13.63 -0.46
N SER A 85 1.47 -13.95 -0.55
CA SER A 85 2.52 -12.96 -0.83
C SER A 85 2.34 -12.32 -2.21
N PHE A 86 2.00 -13.12 -3.23
CA PHE A 86 1.76 -12.61 -4.58
C PHE A 86 0.50 -11.73 -4.68
N LEU A 87 -0.58 -12.10 -3.97
CA LEU A 87 -1.79 -11.29 -3.90
C LEU A 87 -1.54 -9.98 -3.15
N LEU A 88 -0.80 -10.05 -2.05
CA LEU A 88 -0.39 -8.86 -1.30
C LEU A 88 0.50 -7.95 -2.14
N GLU A 89 1.46 -8.50 -2.89
CA GLU A 89 2.31 -7.75 -3.81
C GLU A 89 1.43 -6.92 -4.75
N LYS A 90 0.51 -7.55 -5.49
CA LYS A 90 -0.40 -6.84 -6.40
C LYS A 90 -1.21 -5.76 -5.70
N ARG A 91 -1.71 -6.05 -4.51
CA ARG A 91 -2.53 -5.12 -3.74
C ARG A 91 -1.73 -3.88 -3.30
N ILE A 92 -0.48 -4.06 -2.88
CA ILE A 92 0.45 -2.96 -2.55
C ILE A 92 0.70 -2.08 -3.78
N LYS A 93 0.99 -2.72 -4.92
CA LYS A 93 1.24 -2.04 -6.19
C LYS A 93 0.07 -1.13 -6.60
N ASP A 94 -1.13 -1.69 -6.62
CA ASP A 94 -2.36 -0.96 -6.94
C ASP A 94 -2.59 0.21 -5.97
N GLU A 95 -2.27 0.04 -4.70
CA GLU A 95 -2.51 1.09 -3.70
C GLU A 95 -1.51 2.24 -3.83
N VAL A 96 -0.22 1.94 -4.03
CA VAL A 96 0.82 2.93 -4.27
C VAL A 96 0.52 3.75 -5.53
N GLU A 97 0.09 3.11 -6.63
CA GLU A 97 -0.32 3.81 -7.85
C GLU A 97 -1.50 4.75 -7.61
N LYS A 98 -2.54 4.31 -6.91
CA LYS A 98 -3.70 5.15 -6.61
C LYS A 98 -3.35 6.35 -5.74
N VAL A 99 -2.41 6.19 -4.81
CA VAL A 99 -1.95 7.29 -3.96
C VAL A 99 -1.19 8.31 -4.80
N ILE A 100 -0.32 7.88 -5.71
CA ILE A 100 0.45 8.81 -6.56
C ILE A 100 -0.44 9.50 -7.60
N LEU A 101 -1.44 8.81 -8.16
CA LEU A 101 -2.42 9.42 -9.08
C LEU A 101 -3.36 10.43 -8.40
N ALA A 102 -3.51 10.37 -7.08
CA ALA A 102 -4.32 11.30 -6.31
C ALA A 102 -3.59 12.61 -5.97
N ARG A 103 -2.28 12.66 -6.16
CA ARG A 103 -1.41 13.84 -5.99
C ARG A 103 -1.45 14.73 -7.22
#